data_AF-A0AAV5CVC3-F1
#
_entry.id   AF-A0AAV5CVC3-F1
#
_cell.length_a   1.000
_cell.length_b   1.000
_cell.length_c   1.000
_cell.angle_alpha   90.00
_cell.angle_beta   90.00
_cell.angle_gamma   90.00
#
_symmetry.space_group_name_H-M   'P 1'
#
loop_
_entity.id
_entity.type
_entity.pdbx_description
1 polymer ?
#
loop_
_entity_poly.entity_id
_entity_poly.type
_entity_poly.pdbx_seq_one_letter_code
_entity_poly.pdbx_strand_id
1 'polypeptide(L)'
;MVVDYLIDPFVAGTSGGDPESLSIRHAFPALWNLEKKYGSVIAGAILSKLTAKRDPVKKTSDSSGKRRNRRVSFSFLGGMQSLIDALHNEVGDGNVKLSTEVLSLACSVDGVPASGGWSISIDSKNTGSKEFGKKQTFDAVIMTAPLSNVQKMKFMKGGAPFVLDFLPKVDYLPLSLMVTAYKKEDVKRPLEGFGVLIPYKEQQKHGLKTLGRTILKQLVTSDLRKLLGVEGQPTFVK
;
A
#
# COMPACT_ATOMS: atom_id res chain seq x y z
N MET A 1 -15.72 -9.35 -20.46
CA MET A 1 -16.40 -10.28 -19.49
C MET A 1 -15.48 -10.71 -18.36
N VAL A 2 -14.45 -11.55 -18.58
CA VAL A 2 -13.54 -11.97 -17.49
C VAL A 2 -12.69 -10.80 -16.99
N VAL A 3 -12.16 -9.98 -17.89
CA VAL A 3 -11.41 -8.78 -17.51
C VAL A 3 -12.32 -7.81 -16.75
N ASP A 4 -13.44 -7.43 -17.35
CA ASP A 4 -14.35 -6.41 -16.81
C ASP A 4 -14.96 -6.75 -15.44
N TYR A 5 -15.20 -8.03 -15.11
CA TYR A 5 -15.97 -8.42 -13.92
C TYR A 5 -15.19 -9.28 -12.91
N LEU A 6 -13.96 -9.68 -13.22
CA LEU A 6 -13.12 -10.43 -12.28
C LEU A 6 -11.76 -9.76 -12.10
N ILE A 7 -11.07 -9.45 -13.20
CA ILE A 7 -9.73 -8.82 -13.12
C ILE A 7 -9.84 -7.38 -12.66
N ASP A 8 -10.73 -6.59 -13.25
CA ASP A 8 -10.95 -5.19 -12.90
C ASP A 8 -11.33 -5.01 -11.41
N PRO A 9 -12.36 -5.70 -10.87
CA PRO A 9 -12.68 -5.61 -9.44
C PRO A 9 -11.53 -6.07 -8.54
N PHE A 10 -10.79 -7.12 -8.93
CA PHE A 10 -9.67 -7.62 -8.13
C PHE A 10 -8.50 -6.63 -8.08
N VAL A 11 -8.18 -6.02 -9.22
CA VAL A 11 -7.17 -4.97 -9.31
C VAL A 11 -7.59 -3.74 -8.52
N ALA A 12 -8.83 -3.28 -8.70
CA ALA A 12 -9.40 -2.18 -7.93
C ALA A 12 -9.40 -2.48 -6.42
N GLY A 13 -9.74 -3.70 -6.01
CA GLY A 13 -9.75 -4.11 -4.61
C GLY A 13 -8.36 -4.23 -3.98
N THR A 14 -7.31 -4.41 -4.78
CA THR A 14 -5.93 -4.58 -4.28
C THR A 14 -5.17 -3.25 -4.28
N SER A 15 -5.25 -2.48 -5.37
CA SER A 15 -4.45 -1.26 -5.56
C SER A 15 -5.29 -0.01 -5.82
N GLY A 16 -6.62 -0.12 -5.91
CA GLY A 16 -7.50 1.00 -6.29
C GLY A 16 -7.30 1.48 -7.73
N GLY A 17 -6.57 0.73 -8.55
CA GLY A 17 -6.11 1.15 -9.87
C GLY A 17 -6.90 0.56 -11.03
N ASP A 18 -6.67 1.15 -12.20
CA ASP A 18 -7.20 0.67 -13.46
C ASP A 18 -6.31 -0.47 -14.00
N PRO A 19 -6.85 -1.67 -14.29
CA PRO A 19 -6.09 -2.76 -14.87
C PRO A 19 -5.36 -2.40 -16.17
N GLU A 20 -5.85 -1.45 -16.97
CA GLU A 20 -5.20 -1.02 -18.22
C GLU A 20 -3.94 -0.18 -17.97
N SER A 21 -3.84 0.46 -16.81
CA SER A 21 -2.69 1.29 -16.41
C SER A 21 -1.58 0.53 -15.69
N LEU A 22 -1.79 -0.76 -15.39
CA LEU A 22 -0.90 -1.55 -14.55
C LEU A 22 -0.03 -2.53 -15.35
N SER A 23 1.27 -2.52 -15.06
CA SER A 23 2.19 -3.51 -15.61
C SER A 23 1.95 -4.89 -14.98
N ILE A 24 1.40 -5.84 -15.74
CA ILE A 24 1.15 -7.23 -15.30
C ILE A 24 2.41 -7.91 -14.74
N ARG A 25 3.59 -7.61 -15.32
CA ARG A 25 4.89 -8.13 -14.87
C ARG A 25 5.20 -7.77 -13.41
N HIS A 26 4.80 -6.59 -12.97
CA HIS A 26 5.12 -6.04 -11.65
C HIS A 26 3.96 -6.22 -10.67
N ALA A 27 2.72 -6.06 -11.13
CA ALA A 27 1.53 -6.25 -10.30
C ALA A 27 1.27 -7.73 -9.99
N PHE A 28 1.51 -8.62 -10.96
CA PHE A 28 1.22 -10.06 -10.85
C PHE A 28 2.40 -10.91 -11.32
N PRO A 29 3.58 -10.81 -10.68
CA PRO A 29 4.81 -11.48 -11.13
C PRO A 29 4.66 -13.00 -11.20
N ALA A 30 3.85 -13.59 -10.32
CA ALA A 30 3.57 -15.03 -10.35
C ALA A 30 2.83 -15.46 -11.63
N LEU A 31 1.85 -14.67 -12.10
CA LEU A 31 1.13 -14.96 -13.33
C LEU A 31 2.03 -14.76 -14.55
N TRP A 32 2.79 -13.67 -14.58
CA TRP A 32 3.76 -13.40 -15.63
C TRP A 32 4.79 -14.52 -15.78
N ASN A 33 5.33 -15.01 -14.65
CA ASN A 33 6.31 -16.10 -14.67
C ASN A 33 5.69 -17.43 -15.12
N LEU A 34 4.44 -17.71 -14.76
CA LEU A 34 3.73 -18.91 -15.22
C LEU A 34 3.51 -18.88 -16.73
N GLU A 35 3.06 -17.75 -17.27
CA GLU A 35 2.90 -17.57 -18.71
C GLU A 35 4.24 -17.66 -19.44
N LYS A 36 5.27 -16.96 -18.96
CA LYS A 36 6.63 -17.03 -19.56
C LYS A 36 7.21 -18.44 -19.56
N LYS A 37 6.96 -19.22 -18.52
CA LYS A 37 7.52 -20.58 -18.39
C LYS A 37 6.74 -21.64 -19.15
N TYR A 38 5.41 -21.55 -19.18
CA TYR A 38 4.55 -22.63 -19.69
C TYR A 38 3.72 -22.24 -20.92
N GLY A 39 3.80 -20.99 -21.39
CA GLY A 39 3.02 -20.46 -22.50
C GLY A 39 1.52 -20.25 -22.18
N SER A 40 1.07 -20.63 -20.99
CA SER A 40 -0.30 -20.46 -20.53
C SER A 40 -0.35 -20.42 -19.01
N VAL A 41 -1.11 -19.46 -18.46
CA VAL A 41 -1.34 -19.32 -17.01
C VAL A 41 -2.08 -20.53 -16.45
N ILE A 42 -3.12 -21.00 -17.13
CA ILE A 42 -3.95 -22.13 -16.66
C ILE A 42 -3.15 -23.43 -16.70
N ALA A 43 -2.51 -23.72 -17.84
CA ALA A 43 -1.68 -24.91 -17.97
C ALA A 43 -0.50 -24.87 -16.98
N GLY A 44 0.14 -23.71 -16.83
CA GLY A 44 1.22 -23.52 -15.86
C GLY A 44 0.78 -23.72 -14.41
N ALA A 45 -0.42 -23.25 -14.04
CA ALA A 45 -0.96 -23.45 -12.69
C ALA A 45 -1.27 -24.93 -12.40
N ILE A 46 -1.76 -25.67 -13.39
CA ILE A 46 -2.02 -27.11 -13.27
C ILE A 46 -0.70 -27.88 -13.18
N LEU A 47 0.22 -27.65 -14.12
CA LEU A 47 1.52 -28.32 -14.19
C LEU A 47 2.37 -28.05 -12.93
N SER A 48 2.42 -26.81 -12.44
CA SER A 48 3.15 -26.46 -11.21
C SER A 48 2.61 -27.16 -9.96
N LYS A 49 1.28 -27.32 -9.85
CA LYS A 49 0.67 -28.10 -8.76
C LYS A 49 0.95 -29.60 -8.87
N LEU A 50 1.04 -30.13 -10.10
CA LEU A 50 1.35 -31.54 -10.34
C LEU A 50 2.83 -31.84 -10.07
N THR A 51 3.76 -30.95 -10.43
CA THR A 51 5.19 -31.10 -10.15
C THR A 51 5.51 -30.89 -8.68
N ALA A 52 4.86 -29.93 -7.99
CA ALA A 52 5.03 -29.73 -6.55
C ALA A 52 4.54 -30.91 -5.69
N LYS A 53 3.66 -31.76 -6.23
CA LYS A 53 3.27 -33.04 -5.60
C LYS A 53 4.24 -34.19 -5.89
N ARG A 54 5.12 -34.05 -6.90
CA ARG A 54 6.03 -35.10 -7.35
C ARG A 54 7.43 -35.02 -6.72
N ASP A 55 7.82 -33.91 -6.10
CA ASP A 55 9.10 -33.79 -5.39
C ASP A 55 9.00 -34.37 -3.96
N PRO A 56 9.61 -35.54 -3.64
CA PRO A 56 9.56 -36.12 -2.29
C PRO A 56 10.75 -35.67 -1.39
N VAL A 57 11.67 -34.83 -1.89
CA VAL A 57 13.04 -34.73 -1.32
C VAL A 57 13.22 -33.64 -0.24
N LYS A 58 12.26 -32.78 0.07
CA LYS A 58 12.37 -31.86 1.23
C LYS A 58 11.44 -32.25 2.38
N LYS A 59 11.73 -33.42 2.97
CA LYS A 59 11.38 -33.75 4.36
C LYS A 59 12.66 -33.74 5.20
N THR A 60 13.14 -32.55 5.55
CA THR A 60 14.10 -32.39 6.64
C THR A 60 13.50 -31.40 7.63
N SER A 61 13.12 -31.95 8.78
CA SER A 61 12.98 -31.31 10.10
C SER A 61 12.41 -29.90 10.13
N ASP A 62 11.08 -29.82 10.24
CA ASP A 62 10.45 -28.92 11.21
C ASP A 62 9.12 -29.52 11.62
N SER A 63 9.16 -30.28 12.70
CA SER A 63 8.00 -30.83 13.40
C SER A 63 7.41 -29.78 14.36
N SER A 64 7.08 -28.60 13.85
CA SER A 64 6.06 -27.75 14.48
C SER A 64 4.74 -28.05 13.78
N GLY A 65 3.73 -28.42 14.57
CA GLY A 65 2.52 -29.11 14.12
C GLY A 65 1.90 -28.52 12.85
N LYS A 66 1.56 -29.42 11.90
CA LYS A 66 0.76 -29.16 10.70
C LYS A 66 -0.63 -28.62 11.06
N ARG A 67 -0.73 -27.41 11.59
CA ARG A 67 -1.84 -26.56 11.22
C ARG A 67 -1.56 -26.21 9.77
N ARG A 68 -2.36 -26.73 8.84
CA ARG A 68 -2.52 -26.08 7.54
C ARG A 68 -2.80 -24.63 7.89
N ASN A 69 -1.81 -23.76 7.82
CA ASN A 69 -2.00 -22.33 7.96
C ASN A 69 -2.91 -21.98 6.79
N ARG A 70 -4.21 -22.02 7.09
CA ARG A 70 -5.25 -21.53 6.21
C ARG A 70 -4.87 -20.06 6.12
N ARG A 71 -4.30 -19.68 4.97
CA ARG A 71 -3.86 -18.32 4.68
C ARG A 71 -5.14 -17.48 4.64
N VAL A 72 -5.61 -17.06 5.80
CA VAL A 72 -6.81 -16.25 6.00
C VAL A 72 -6.31 -14.86 6.34
N SER A 73 -6.93 -13.84 5.74
CA SER A 73 -6.71 -12.45 6.12
C SER A 73 -7.08 -12.27 7.59
N PHE A 74 -6.25 -11.55 8.35
CA PHE A 74 -6.48 -11.30 9.76
C PHE A 74 -6.22 -9.82 10.09
N SER A 75 -6.68 -9.41 11.27
CA SER A 75 -6.37 -8.12 11.89
C SER A 75 -6.04 -8.36 13.36
N PHE A 76 -5.53 -7.34 14.04
CA PHE A 76 -5.32 -7.36 15.49
C PHE A 76 -6.54 -6.78 16.22
N LEU A 77 -6.67 -7.15 17.50
CA LEU A 77 -7.60 -6.49 18.41
C LEU A 77 -7.16 -5.03 18.56
N GLY A 78 -8.05 -4.07 18.27
CA GLY A 78 -7.69 -2.64 18.17
C GLY A 78 -7.31 -2.19 16.76
N GLY A 79 -7.27 -3.09 15.77
CA GLY A 79 -6.98 -2.79 14.37
C GLY A 79 -5.50 -2.88 14.01
N MET A 80 -5.16 -2.54 12.77
CA MET A 80 -3.78 -2.67 12.27
C MET A 80 -2.79 -1.71 12.94
N GLN A 81 -3.27 -0.65 13.59
CA GLN A 81 -2.43 0.29 14.33
C GLN A 81 -1.69 -0.41 15.49
N SER A 82 -2.27 -1.44 16.09
CA SER A 82 -1.63 -2.20 17.17
C SER A 82 -0.26 -2.79 16.79
N LEU A 83 -0.06 -3.15 15.53
CA LEU A 83 1.25 -3.60 15.03
C LEU A 83 2.26 -2.45 15.04
N ILE A 84 1.84 -1.26 14.63
CA ILE A 84 2.71 -0.07 14.55
C ILE A 84 3.04 0.42 15.94
N ASP A 85 2.08 0.44 16.86
CA ASP A 85 2.29 0.83 18.26
C ASP A 85 3.30 -0.12 18.93
N ALA A 86 3.20 -1.43 18.67
CA ALA A 86 4.15 -2.41 19.19
C ALA A 86 5.58 -2.18 18.65
N LEU A 87 5.73 -1.90 17.35
CA LEU A 87 7.02 -1.57 16.75
C LEU A 87 7.60 -0.27 17.30
N HIS A 88 6.75 0.74 17.50
CA HIS A 88 7.16 2.02 18.09
C HIS A 88 7.70 1.83 19.52
N ASN A 89 6.99 1.05 20.34
CA ASN A 89 7.40 0.77 21.72
C ASN A 89 8.74 0.01 21.79
N GLU A 90 9.00 -0.90 20.85
CA GLU A 90 10.27 -1.63 20.78
C GLU A 90 11.44 -0.73 20.35
N VAL A 91 11.20 0.17 19.40
CA VAL A 91 12.23 1.12 18.93
C VAL A 91 12.50 2.23 19.96
N GLY A 92 11.45 2.65 20.67
CA GLY A 92 11.50 3.67 21.73
C GLY A 92 11.42 5.12 21.22
N ASP A 93 10.78 5.98 22.01
CA ASP A 93 10.47 7.38 21.66
C ASP A 93 11.70 8.22 21.31
N GLY A 94 12.85 7.94 21.93
CA GLY A 94 14.10 8.67 21.66
C GLY A 94 14.66 8.44 20.24
N ASN A 95 14.27 7.33 19.61
CA ASN A 95 14.74 6.94 18.28
C ASN A 95 13.75 7.31 17.16
N VAL A 96 12.51 7.64 17.51
CA VAL A 96 11.45 8.00 16.54
C VAL A 96 11.20 9.50 16.58
N LYS A 97 11.62 10.20 15.54
CA LYS A 97 11.40 11.64 15.39
C LYS A 97 10.18 11.93 14.52
N LEU A 98 9.04 12.17 15.17
CA LEU A 98 7.83 12.61 14.50
C LEU A 98 7.93 14.09 14.10
N SER A 99 7.08 14.53 13.15
CA SER A 99 7.04 15.92 12.67
C SER A 99 8.39 16.48 12.23
N THR A 100 9.29 15.59 11.78
CA THR A 100 10.66 15.90 11.38
C THR A 100 10.85 15.47 9.93
N GLU A 101 10.80 16.43 9.01
CA GLU A 101 10.93 16.16 7.58
C GLU A 101 12.39 16.26 7.14
N VAL A 102 12.89 15.26 6.42
CA VAL A 102 14.24 15.28 5.85
C VAL A 102 14.20 16.09 4.54
N LEU A 103 14.96 17.18 4.47
CA LEU A 103 15.00 18.09 3.33
C LEU A 103 16.16 17.81 2.38
N SER A 104 17.31 17.38 2.92
CA SER A 104 18.48 17.08 2.11
C SER A 104 19.33 15.95 2.66
N LEU A 105 20.03 15.27 1.76
CA LEU A 105 21.03 14.25 2.06
C LEU A 105 22.35 14.64 1.38
N ALA A 106 23.46 14.57 2.10
CA ALA A 106 24.78 14.79 1.55
C ALA A 106 25.71 13.64 1.93
N CYS A 107 26.43 13.10 0.95
CA CYS A 107 27.45 12.09 1.16
C CYS A 107 28.85 12.70 0.99
N SER A 108 29.69 12.53 2.00
CA SER A 108 31.11 12.87 1.93
C SER A 108 31.86 11.71 1.31
N VAL A 109 32.54 11.95 0.19
CA VAL A 109 33.36 10.96 -0.50
C VAL A 109 34.77 11.51 -0.65
N ASP A 110 35.29 12.12 0.41
CA ASP A 110 36.69 12.51 0.48
C ASP A 110 37.40 11.53 1.41
N GLY A 111 38.44 10.87 0.91
CA GLY A 111 39.06 9.64 1.45
C GLY A 111 39.77 9.75 2.79
N VAL A 112 39.15 10.39 3.78
CA VAL A 112 39.59 10.40 5.18
C VAL A 112 38.41 9.88 6.02
N PRO A 113 38.60 8.87 6.90
CA PRO A 113 37.53 8.30 7.70
C PRO A 113 37.18 9.26 8.84
N ALA A 114 36.46 10.33 8.54
CA ALA A 114 35.68 11.04 9.53
C ALA A 114 34.36 10.27 9.67
N SER A 115 34.14 9.68 10.84
CA SER A 115 32.89 9.01 11.25
C SER A 115 31.64 9.70 10.70
N GLY A 116 30.83 8.98 9.91
CA GLY A 116 29.61 9.48 9.27
C GLY A 116 29.76 9.89 7.81
N GLY A 117 29.63 8.91 6.90
CA GLY A 117 29.66 9.14 5.45
C GLY A 117 28.43 9.89 4.91
N TRP A 118 27.36 10.00 5.70
CA TRP A 118 26.12 10.69 5.34
C TRP A 118 25.80 11.79 6.34
N SER A 119 25.29 12.91 5.82
CA SER A 119 24.68 13.96 6.63
C SER A 119 23.29 14.30 6.10
N ILE A 120 22.35 14.51 7.01
CA ILE A 120 20.96 14.85 6.68
C ILE A 120 20.63 16.24 7.23
N SER A 121 19.82 17.01 6.51
CA SER A 121 19.19 18.22 7.04
C SER A 121 17.70 17.96 7.27
N ILE A 122 17.21 18.45 8.40
CA ILE A 122 15.83 18.26 8.84
C ILE A 122 15.13 19.59 9.08
N ASP A 123 13.81 19.58 8.89
CA ASP A 123 12.89 20.62 9.34
C ASP A 123 12.00 20.05 10.46
N SER A 124 12.04 20.68 11.64
CA SER A 124 11.27 20.29 12.81
C SER A 124 10.18 21.33 13.07
N LYS A 125 8.92 20.89 13.00
CA LYS A 125 7.77 21.77 13.23
C LYS A 125 7.35 21.88 14.71
N ASN A 126 7.97 21.11 15.61
CA ASN A 126 7.52 20.93 16.99
C ASN A 126 8.25 21.78 18.05
N THR A 127 9.19 22.63 17.66
CA THR A 127 9.93 23.47 18.60
C THR A 127 9.66 24.94 18.27
N GLY A 128 9.19 25.73 19.25
CA GLY A 128 9.01 27.18 19.09
C GLY A 128 10.30 27.94 18.71
N SER A 129 11.45 27.25 18.76
CA SER A 129 12.67 27.59 18.04
C SER A 129 12.65 26.98 16.64
N LYS A 130 12.62 27.83 15.61
CA LYS A 130 12.97 27.45 14.23
C LYS A 130 14.44 26.98 14.17
N GLU A 131 14.73 25.75 14.59
CA GLU A 131 16.02 25.10 14.29
C GLU A 131 15.99 24.61 12.84
N PHE A 132 15.96 25.56 11.90
CA PHE A 132 16.12 25.28 10.49
C PHE A 132 17.53 24.71 10.24
N GLY A 133 17.60 23.47 9.76
CA GLY A 133 18.84 22.93 9.17
C GLY A 133 19.84 22.30 10.14
N LYS A 134 19.39 21.72 11.26
CA LYS A 134 20.26 20.89 12.09
C LYS A 134 20.81 19.72 11.26
N LYS A 135 22.13 19.68 11.08
CA LYS A 135 22.81 18.58 10.39
C LYS A 135 23.06 17.44 11.36
N GLN A 136 22.64 16.24 10.99
CA GLN A 136 22.96 15.01 11.73
C GLN A 136 23.75 14.07 10.83
N THR A 137 24.74 13.37 11.40
CA THR A 137 25.62 12.46 10.67
C THR A 137 25.31 11.00 10.98
N PHE A 138 25.44 10.16 9.96
CA PHE A 138 25.17 8.72 10.03
C PHE A 138 26.13 7.95 9.11
N ASP A 139 26.36 6.67 9.42
CA ASP A 139 27.19 5.80 8.59
C ASP A 139 26.42 5.25 7.38
N ALA A 140 25.11 5.07 7.52
CA ALA A 140 24.23 4.58 6.47
C ALA A 140 22.86 5.26 6.53
N VAL A 141 22.16 5.29 5.40
CA VAL A 141 20.80 5.83 5.27
C VAL A 141 19.93 4.82 4.55
N ILE A 142 18.77 4.48 5.14
CA ILE A 142 17.74 3.65 4.51
C ILE A 142 16.61 4.58 4.07
N MET A 143 16.32 4.62 2.77
CA MET A 143 15.23 5.44 2.23
C MET A 143 13.93 4.63 2.16
N THR A 144 12.94 5.01 2.96
CA THR A 144 11.61 4.37 3.00
C THR A 144 10.47 5.31 2.58
N ALA A 145 10.79 6.55 2.20
CA ALA A 145 9.81 7.53 1.74
C ALA A 145 9.29 7.22 0.32
N PRO A 146 8.06 7.65 -0.02
CA PRO A 146 7.56 7.56 -1.39
C PRO A 146 8.47 8.28 -2.38
N LEU A 147 8.59 7.73 -3.60
CA LEU A 147 9.52 8.27 -4.62
C LEU A 147 9.25 9.74 -4.96
N SER A 148 7.98 10.16 -4.92
CA SER A 148 7.56 11.55 -5.15
C SER A 148 8.03 12.52 -4.05
N ASN A 149 8.26 12.03 -2.83
CA ASN A 149 8.89 12.81 -1.76
C ASN A 149 10.42 12.84 -1.94
N VAL A 150 11.02 11.71 -2.30
CA VAL A 150 12.47 11.61 -2.55
C VAL A 150 12.91 12.58 -3.66
N GLN A 151 12.14 12.70 -4.74
CA GLN A 151 12.43 13.64 -5.85
C GLN A 151 12.45 15.12 -5.42
N LYS A 152 11.80 15.48 -4.31
CA LYS A 152 11.79 16.86 -3.78
C LYS A 152 12.97 17.16 -2.86
N MET A 153 13.65 16.13 -2.36
CA MET A 153 14.80 16.29 -1.49
C MET A 153 16.03 16.74 -2.29
N LYS A 154 16.90 17.52 -1.65
CA LYS A 154 18.18 17.93 -2.24
C LYS A 154 19.25 16.89 -1.93
N PHE A 155 19.97 16.43 -2.95
CA PHE A 155 21.09 15.50 -2.77
C PHE A 155 22.41 16.18 -3.11
N MET A 156 23.44 15.87 -2.31
CA MET A 156 24.81 16.31 -2.56
C MET A 156 25.78 15.14 -2.50
N LYS A 157 26.75 15.12 -3.40
CA LYS A 157 27.83 14.12 -3.43
C LYS A 157 29.16 14.85 -3.61
N GLY A 158 30.07 14.74 -2.66
CA GLY A 158 31.38 15.40 -2.73
C GLY A 158 31.28 16.92 -2.92
N GLY A 159 30.32 17.56 -2.24
CA GLY A 159 30.09 19.01 -2.33
C GLY A 159 29.29 19.48 -3.56
N ALA A 160 29.06 18.62 -4.57
CA ALA A 160 28.27 18.96 -5.75
C ALA A 160 26.81 18.47 -5.64
N PRO A 161 25.83 19.19 -6.21
CA PRO A 161 24.46 18.70 -6.33
C PRO A 161 24.40 17.37 -7.10
N PHE A 162 23.67 16.40 -6.57
CA PHE A 162 23.37 15.14 -7.22
C PHE A 162 21.91 15.15 -7.67
N VAL A 163 21.69 15.15 -9.00
CA VAL A 163 20.34 15.23 -9.57
C VAL A 163 19.78 13.81 -9.74
N LEU A 164 18.50 13.63 -9.41
CA LEU A 164 17.79 12.35 -9.50
C LEU A 164 16.96 12.22 -10.78
N ASP A 165 17.46 12.73 -11.91
CA ASP A 165 16.77 12.74 -13.20
C ASP A 165 16.54 11.34 -13.80
N PHE A 166 17.37 10.37 -13.41
CA PHE A 166 17.20 8.96 -13.75
C PHE A 166 16.00 8.29 -13.07
N LEU A 167 15.42 8.91 -12.03
CA LEU A 167 14.25 8.35 -11.36
C LEU A 167 12.99 8.62 -12.19
N PRO A 168 12.23 7.58 -12.55
CA PRO A 168 11.00 7.78 -13.31
C PRO A 168 9.97 8.54 -12.48
N LYS A 169 9.11 9.29 -13.17
CA LYS A 169 7.90 9.84 -12.55
C LYS A 169 6.95 8.68 -12.23
N VAL A 170 6.55 8.57 -10.97
CA VAL A 170 5.58 7.57 -10.49
C VAL A 170 4.31 8.29 -10.07
N ASP A 171 3.19 7.94 -10.72
CA ASP A 171 1.88 8.46 -10.39
C ASP A 171 1.25 7.65 -9.25
N TYR A 172 0.66 8.36 -8.29
CA TYR A 172 -0.02 7.77 -7.14
C TYR A 172 -1.51 8.04 -7.26
N LEU A 173 -2.32 7.02 -7.01
CA LEU A 173 -3.77 7.13 -7.11
C LEU A 173 -4.34 7.78 -5.85
N PRO A 174 -5.07 8.90 -5.97
CA PRO A 174 -5.77 9.48 -4.84
C PRO A 174 -6.92 8.56 -4.43
N LEU A 175 -7.00 8.23 -3.15
CA LEU A 175 -8.05 7.39 -2.57
C LEU A 175 -8.69 8.11 -1.38
N SER A 176 -9.97 7.86 -1.16
CA SER A 176 -10.72 8.38 -0.02
C SER A 176 -11.48 7.25 0.64
N LEU A 177 -11.26 7.07 1.94
CA LEU A 177 -11.98 6.10 2.77
C LEU A 177 -13.21 6.77 3.39
N MET A 178 -14.37 6.11 3.30
CA MET A 178 -15.60 6.56 3.94
C MET A 178 -16.13 5.46 4.86
N VAL A 179 -16.31 5.80 6.14
CA VAL A 179 -16.86 4.90 7.14
C VAL A 179 -18.31 5.32 7.43
N THR A 180 -19.24 4.42 7.16
CA THR A 180 -20.68 4.61 7.43
C THR A 180 -21.16 3.55 8.40
N ALA A 181 -21.97 3.99 9.37
CA ALA A 181 -22.68 3.10 10.28
C ALA A 181 -24.19 3.26 10.12
N TYR A 182 -24.88 2.13 10.13
CA TYR A 182 -26.34 2.02 10.12
C TYR A 182 -26.78 1.13 11.27
N LYS A 183 -28.00 1.35 11.79
CA LYS A 183 -28.59 0.40 12.71
C LYS A 183 -28.90 -0.88 11.95
N LYS A 184 -28.80 -2.02 12.64
CA LYS A 184 -29.05 -3.33 12.03
C LYS A 184 -30.46 -3.46 11.45
N GLU A 185 -31.45 -2.86 12.11
CA GLU A 185 -32.86 -2.83 11.69
C GLU A 185 -33.09 -2.07 10.38
N ASP A 186 -32.22 -1.10 10.07
CA ASP A 186 -32.33 -0.29 8.85
C ASP A 186 -31.78 -1.02 7.62
N VAL A 187 -31.04 -2.13 7.79
CA VAL A 187 -30.40 -2.88 6.70
C VAL A 187 -31.29 -4.06 6.29
N LYS A 188 -32.12 -3.86 5.26
CA LYS A 188 -33.13 -4.84 4.82
C LYS A 188 -32.55 -6.10 4.17
N ARG A 189 -31.39 -5.98 3.52
CA ARG A 189 -30.75 -7.07 2.77
C ARG A 189 -29.29 -7.21 3.20
N PRO A 190 -29.02 -7.79 4.39
CA PRO A 190 -27.65 -8.09 4.78
C PRO A 190 -27.04 -9.12 3.83
N LEU A 191 -25.78 -8.90 3.45
CA LEU A 191 -25.00 -9.82 2.62
C LEU A 191 -23.95 -10.51 3.48
N GLU A 192 -23.81 -11.82 3.30
CA GLU A 192 -22.77 -12.62 3.95
C GLU A 192 -21.47 -12.56 3.13
N GLY A 193 -20.35 -12.16 3.74
CA GLY A 193 -19.05 -12.11 3.09
C GLY A 193 -18.13 -11.02 3.61
N PHE A 194 -16.95 -10.87 2.99
CA PHE A 194 -15.96 -9.84 3.34
C PHE A 194 -16.34 -8.44 2.85
N GLY A 195 -17.11 -8.34 1.77
CA GLY A 195 -17.46 -7.07 1.13
C GLY A 195 -17.88 -7.24 -0.32
N VAL A 196 -18.08 -6.11 -0.99
CA VAL A 196 -18.49 -6.03 -2.40
C VAL A 196 -17.45 -5.20 -3.15
N LEU A 197 -17.04 -5.67 -4.32
CA LEU A 197 -16.22 -4.92 -5.27
C LEU A 197 -17.10 -4.52 -6.45
N ILE A 198 -17.10 -3.23 -6.80
CA ILE A 198 -17.93 -2.69 -7.87
C ILE A 198 -17.04 -2.50 -9.11
N PRO A 199 -17.27 -3.23 -10.21
CA PRO A 199 -16.48 -3.07 -11.43
C PRO A 199 -16.63 -1.68 -12.05
N TYR A 200 -15.57 -1.19 -12.69
CA TYR A 200 -15.56 0.11 -13.36
C TYR A 200 -16.61 0.22 -14.47
N LYS A 201 -16.95 -0.90 -15.12
CA LYS A 201 -18.00 -0.93 -16.16
C LYS A 201 -19.39 -0.60 -15.61
N GLU A 202 -19.70 -1.00 -14.38
CA GLU A 202 -20.95 -0.66 -13.70
C GLU A 202 -20.97 0.81 -13.28
N GLN A 203 -19.79 1.38 -12.99
CA GLN A 203 -19.60 2.79 -12.72
C GLN A 203 -19.92 3.66 -13.94
N GLN A 204 -19.43 3.28 -15.12
CA GLN A 204 -19.70 4.00 -16.37
C GLN A 204 -21.18 3.98 -16.77
N LYS A 205 -21.84 2.81 -16.65
CA LYS A 205 -23.24 2.62 -17.08
C LYS A 205 -24.25 3.35 -16.19
N HIS A 206 -23.93 3.53 -14.91
CA HIS A 206 -24.82 4.13 -13.92
C HIS A 206 -24.41 5.53 -13.46
N GLY A 207 -23.47 6.18 -14.16
CA GLY A 207 -23.18 7.61 -14.00
C GLY A 207 -22.18 7.96 -12.89
N LEU A 208 -21.24 7.07 -12.58
CA LEU A 208 -20.28 7.24 -11.51
C LEU A 208 -18.97 7.83 -12.06
N LYS A 209 -18.92 9.17 -12.19
CA LYS A 209 -17.65 9.90 -12.36
C LYS A 209 -17.27 10.61 -11.06
N THR A 210 -16.05 10.38 -10.63
CA THR A 210 -15.42 10.91 -9.42
C THR A 210 -15.51 12.43 -9.36
N LEU A 211 -16.35 12.98 -8.48
CA LEU A 211 -16.46 14.41 -8.20
C LEU A 211 -16.80 14.58 -6.71
N GLY A 212 -16.22 15.61 -6.07
CA GLY A 212 -16.54 16.21 -4.76
C GLY A 212 -16.97 15.34 -3.56
N ARG A 213 -16.50 15.65 -2.34
CA ARG A 213 -16.90 14.97 -1.09
C ARG A 213 -18.43 14.81 -0.93
N THR A 214 -19.23 15.80 -1.33
CA THR A 214 -20.70 15.76 -1.24
C THR A 214 -21.33 14.75 -2.20
N ILE A 215 -20.82 14.67 -3.43
CA ILE A 215 -21.29 13.72 -4.45
C ILE A 215 -20.85 12.31 -4.05
N LEU A 216 -19.64 12.13 -3.52
CA LEU A 216 -19.18 10.84 -2.98
C LEU A 216 -20.13 10.32 -1.87
N LYS A 217 -20.55 11.18 -0.94
CA LYS A 217 -21.53 10.80 0.10
C LYS A 217 -22.86 10.36 -0.49
N GLN A 218 -23.39 11.11 -1.45
CA GLN A 218 -24.65 10.78 -2.12
C GLN A 218 -24.55 9.47 -2.90
N LEU A 219 -23.43 9.26 -3.58
CA LEU A 219 -23.14 8.09 -4.40
C LEU A 219 -23.05 6.83 -3.54
N VAL A 220 -22.22 6.84 -2.50
CA VAL A 220 -22.11 5.70 -1.57
C VAL A 220 -23.46 5.43 -0.89
N THR A 221 -24.20 6.46 -0.48
CA THR A 221 -25.54 6.27 0.13
C THR A 221 -26.54 5.66 -0.86
N SER A 222 -26.51 6.08 -2.12
CA SER A 222 -27.34 5.53 -3.20
C SER A 222 -27.01 4.06 -3.47
N ASP A 223 -25.72 3.71 -3.51
CA ASP A 223 -25.28 2.34 -3.74
C ASP A 223 -25.63 1.42 -2.57
N LEU A 224 -25.43 1.87 -1.33
CA LEU A 224 -25.85 1.11 -0.15
C LEU A 224 -27.37 0.90 -0.11
N ARG A 225 -28.17 1.90 -0.51
CA ARG A 225 -29.63 1.74 -0.69
C ARG A 225 -29.98 0.67 -1.71
N LYS A 226 -29.33 0.67 -2.87
CA LYS A 226 -29.59 -0.31 -3.93
C LYS A 226 -29.14 -1.72 -3.53
N LEU A 227 -27.94 -1.84 -2.94
CA LEU A 227 -27.31 -3.12 -2.61
C LEU A 227 -27.93 -3.75 -1.36
N LEU A 228 -28.06 -2.97 -0.29
CA LEU A 228 -28.43 -3.47 1.04
C LEU A 228 -29.85 -3.07 1.47
N GLY A 229 -30.55 -2.26 0.67
CA GLY A 229 -31.92 -1.82 0.97
C GLY A 229 -32.02 -0.89 2.18
N VAL A 230 -30.98 -0.10 2.45
CA VAL A 230 -30.88 0.65 3.70
C VAL A 230 -31.82 1.87 3.74
N GLU A 231 -32.58 2.04 4.82
CA GLU A 231 -33.41 3.24 5.03
C GLU A 231 -32.77 4.21 6.05
N GLY A 232 -33.08 5.51 5.94
CA GLY A 232 -32.48 6.56 6.80
C GLY A 232 -31.21 7.25 6.24
N GLN A 233 -30.60 8.10 7.06
CA GLN A 233 -29.33 8.77 6.76
C GLN A 233 -28.16 8.09 7.51
N PRO A 234 -27.04 7.76 6.83
CA PRO A 234 -25.87 7.22 7.50
C PRO A 234 -25.30 8.23 8.49
N THR A 235 -24.82 7.73 9.63
CA THR A 235 -23.89 8.50 10.45
C THR A 235 -22.50 8.38 9.83
N PHE A 236 -21.92 9.53 9.46
CA PHE A 236 -20.55 9.60 8.95
C PHE A 236 -19.61 9.73 10.14
N VAL A 237 -18.72 8.76 10.30
CA VAL A 237 -17.65 8.83 11.29
C VAL A 237 -16.51 9.64 10.70
N LYS A 238 -15.96 10.59 11.47
CA LYS A 238 -14.78 11.36 11.09
C LYS A 238 -13.50 10.57 11.37
#